data_AF-A0A7V2NL23-F1
#
_entry.id   AF-A0A7V2NL23-F1
#
_cell.length_a   1.000
_cell.length_b   1.000
_cell.length_c   1.000
_cell.angle_alpha   90.00
_cell.angle_beta   90.00
_cell.angle_gamma   90.00
#
_symmetry.space_group_name_H-M   'P 1'
#
loop_
_entity.id
_entity.type
_entity.pdbx_description
1 polymer ?
#
loop_
_entity_poly.entity_id
_entity_poly.type
_entity_poly.pdbx_seq_one_letter_code
_entity_poly.pdbx_strand_id
1 'polypeptide(L)'
;MRQKVLAQLYYPRTLIGYSQDLDRCPHNGMYDQSDHVCLNCSDKSECIWLYNNNEFSSLKTKPLSDLRAALAFAADYVSAQIAIWEHDSDNCSCETCSWLRQAEALYDASYKENDSEHNQAGSF
;
A
#
# COMPACT_ATOMS: atom_id res chain seq x y z
N MET A 1 0.30 -0.38 -16.36
CA MET A 1 0.32 -0.83 -14.95
C MET A 1 0.76 0.19 -13.89
N ARG A 2 2.01 0.67 -13.92
CA ARG A 2 2.68 1.37 -12.81
C ARG A 2 1.88 2.49 -12.10
N GLN A 3 1.37 3.47 -12.86
CA GLN A 3 0.68 4.62 -12.28
C GLN A 3 -0.62 4.23 -11.56
N LYS A 4 -1.30 3.17 -12.03
CA LYS A 4 -2.49 2.63 -11.37
C LYS A 4 -2.14 2.04 -10.00
N VAL A 5 -1.04 1.30 -9.91
CA VAL A 5 -0.55 0.72 -8.65
C VAL A 5 -0.17 1.83 -7.66
N LEU A 6 0.57 2.84 -8.12
CA LEU A 6 0.90 4.01 -7.28
C LEU A 6 -0.35 4.72 -6.75
N ALA A 7 -1.35 4.94 -7.60
CA ALA A 7 -2.60 5.59 -7.20
C ALA A 7 -3.36 4.78 -6.13
N GLN A 8 -3.39 3.45 -6.25
CA GLN A 8 -4.07 2.59 -5.27
C GLN A 8 -3.43 2.62 -3.88
N LEU A 9 -2.14 2.95 -3.77
CA LEU A 9 -1.46 3.06 -2.47
C LEU A 9 -1.86 4.29 -1.64
N TYR A 10 -2.63 5.23 -2.21
CA TYR A 10 -3.06 6.43 -1.50
C TYR A 10 -4.06 6.13 -0.38
N TYR A 11 -5.13 5.38 -0.67
CA TYR A 11 -6.17 5.04 0.29
C TYR A 11 -5.66 4.29 1.54
N PRO A 12 -4.91 3.18 1.44
CA PRO A 12 -4.46 2.44 2.62
C PRO A 12 -3.54 3.30 3.50
N ARG A 13 -2.76 4.21 2.92
CA ARG A 13 -1.99 5.20 3.69
C ARG A 13 -2.90 6.11 4.51
N THR A 14 -3.97 6.64 3.91
CA THR A 14 -4.94 7.46 4.66
C THR A 14 -5.63 6.67 5.77
N LEU A 15 -6.02 5.43 5.49
CA LEU A 15 -6.67 4.55 6.46
C LEU A 15 -5.76 4.26 7.66
N ILE A 16 -4.49 3.98 7.39
CA ILE A 16 -3.51 3.75 8.44
C ILE A 16 -3.29 5.02 9.27
N GLY A 17 -3.21 6.18 8.62
CA GLY A 17 -3.15 7.48 9.30
C GLY A 17 -4.32 7.71 10.27
N TYR A 18 -5.54 7.34 9.89
CA TYR A 18 -6.72 7.44 10.76
C TYR A 18 -6.74 6.40 11.89
N SER A 19 -6.12 5.24 11.69
CA SER A 19 -6.06 4.18 12.70
C SER A 19 -5.06 4.44 13.83
N GLN A 20 -4.18 5.45 13.68
CA GLN A 20 -3.12 5.74 14.63
C GLN A 20 -3.51 6.94 15.51
N ASP A 21 -3.34 6.76 16.82
CA ASP A 21 -3.52 7.82 17.82
C ASP A 21 -2.31 8.78 17.77
N LEU A 22 -2.27 9.62 16.73
CA LEU A 22 -1.16 10.55 16.45
C LEU A 22 -0.96 11.58 17.57
N ASP A 23 -1.95 11.80 18.43
CA ASP A 23 -1.88 12.67 19.60
C ASP A 23 -0.77 12.26 20.58
N ARG A 24 -0.31 11.00 20.52
CA ARG A 24 0.81 10.48 21.33
C ARG A 24 2.09 10.24 20.54
N CYS A 25 2.08 10.52 19.24
CA CYS A 25 3.27 10.38 18.40
C CYS A 25 4.18 11.61 18.57
N PRO A 26 5.41 11.46 19.10
CA PRO A 26 6.32 12.60 19.27
C PRO A 26 6.77 13.23 17.95
N HIS A 27 6.56 12.54 16.82
CA HIS A 27 6.83 13.02 15.48
C HIS A 27 5.56 13.40 14.70
N ASN A 28 4.36 13.20 15.27
CA ASN A 28 3.07 13.44 14.60
C ASN A 28 2.98 12.84 13.16
N GLY A 29 3.58 11.66 12.96
CA GLY A 29 3.64 11.04 11.62
C GLY A 29 4.50 11.79 10.59
N MET A 30 5.44 12.63 11.02
CA MET A 30 6.35 13.38 10.16
C MET A 30 7.79 12.87 10.35
N TYR A 31 8.28 12.07 9.41
CA TYR A 31 9.68 11.59 9.39
C TYR A 31 10.51 12.33 8.32
N ASP A 32 11.74 12.71 8.66
CA ASP A 32 12.68 13.27 7.69
C ASP A 32 13.55 12.18 7.02
N GLN A 33 14.40 12.57 6.07
CA GLN A 33 15.22 11.61 5.30
C GLN A 33 16.32 10.90 6.10
N SER A 34 16.64 11.40 7.29
CA SER A 34 17.65 10.85 8.20
C SER A 34 17.06 9.88 9.24
N ASP A 35 15.73 9.82 9.35
CA ASP A 35 15.05 8.90 10.24
C ASP A 35 14.97 7.49 9.64
N HIS A 36 15.79 6.58 10.17
CA HIS A 36 15.85 5.18 9.73
C HIS A 36 15.08 4.19 10.61
N VAL A 37 14.58 4.62 11.78
CA VAL A 37 13.82 3.78 12.72
C VAL A 37 12.90 4.67 13.56
N CYS A 38 11.63 4.27 13.76
CA CYS A 38 10.83 4.86 14.83
C CYS A 38 11.30 4.27 16.17
N LEU A 39 11.81 5.10 17.08
CA LEU A 39 12.28 4.67 18.39
C LEU A 39 11.17 4.59 19.44
N ASN A 40 9.96 5.06 19.12
CA ASN A 40 8.88 5.31 20.09
C ASN A 40 7.56 4.57 19.81
N CYS A 41 7.46 3.76 18.75
CA CYS A 41 6.29 2.89 18.52
C CYS A 41 6.70 1.43 18.29
N SER A 42 5.80 0.52 18.62
CA SER A 42 5.95 -0.93 18.41
C SER A 42 6.05 -1.30 16.93
N ASP A 43 5.54 -0.43 16.06
CA ASP A 43 5.33 -0.64 14.62
C ASP A 43 6.59 -0.38 13.77
N LYS A 44 7.76 -0.19 14.42
CA LYS A 44 9.11 -0.20 13.83
C LYS A 44 9.22 0.22 12.35
N SER A 45 9.32 -0.73 11.43
CA SER A 45 9.57 -0.54 9.99
C SER A 45 8.34 -0.06 9.21
N GLU A 46 7.17 -0.44 9.69
CA GLU A 46 5.88 -0.15 9.11
C GLU A 46 5.63 1.37 9.20
N CYS A 47 6.03 1.99 10.31
CA CYS A 47 5.92 3.44 10.52
C CYS A 47 6.72 4.27 9.48
N ILE A 48 7.92 3.82 9.10
CA ILE A 48 8.76 4.49 8.07
C ILE A 48 8.06 4.50 6.71
N TRP A 49 7.35 3.42 6.42
CA TRP A 49 6.68 3.22 5.14
C TRP A 49 5.43 4.11 5.02
N LEU A 50 4.76 4.35 6.14
CA LEU A 50 3.47 5.03 6.23
C LEU A 50 3.57 6.54 6.34
N TYR A 51 4.64 7.03 6.95
CA TYR A 51 4.76 8.42 7.40
C TYR A 51 5.98 9.16 6.84
N ASN A 52 6.67 8.57 5.85
CA ASN A 52 7.68 9.32 5.11
C ASN A 52 7.02 10.53 4.45
N ASN A 53 7.51 11.73 4.76
CA ASN A 53 6.95 13.02 4.36
C ASN A 53 6.91 13.24 2.84
N ASN A 54 7.63 12.42 2.08
CA ASN A 54 7.63 12.52 0.63
C ASN A 54 6.75 11.42 0.04
N GLU A 55 5.44 11.70 0.14
CA GLU A 55 4.22 10.97 -0.20
C GLU A 55 4.37 9.82 -1.22
N PHE A 56 5.21 10.00 -2.25
CA PHE A 56 5.55 8.97 -3.22
C PHE A 56 6.96 9.11 -3.81
N SER A 57 7.87 9.96 -3.30
CA SER A 57 9.14 10.18 -4.03
C SER A 57 10.04 8.94 -4.03
N SER A 58 10.02 8.18 -2.94
CA SER A 58 10.71 6.90 -2.88
C SER A 58 10.03 5.89 -3.81
N LEU A 59 8.69 5.79 -3.80
CA LEU A 59 7.93 4.83 -4.62
C LEU A 59 7.95 5.16 -6.13
N LYS A 60 7.98 6.45 -6.51
CA LYS A 60 8.04 6.90 -7.90
C LYS A 60 9.28 6.42 -8.64
N THR A 61 10.37 6.11 -7.94
CA THR A 61 11.61 5.57 -8.52
C THR A 61 11.76 4.05 -8.33
N LYS A 62 10.95 3.42 -7.46
CA LYS A 62 11.01 1.98 -7.18
C LYS A 62 10.56 1.13 -8.37
N PRO A 63 11.14 -0.05 -8.63
CA PRO A 63 10.68 -0.94 -9.69
C PRO A 63 9.23 -1.38 -9.46
N LEU A 64 8.54 -1.81 -10.52
CA LEU A 64 7.15 -2.25 -10.44
C LEU A 64 6.96 -3.43 -9.48
N SER A 65 7.96 -4.32 -9.35
CA SER A 65 7.96 -5.42 -8.37
C SER A 65 7.77 -4.93 -6.93
N ASP A 66 8.49 -3.88 -6.55
CA ASP A 66 8.41 -3.30 -5.21
C ASP A 66 7.06 -2.62 -5.00
N LEU A 67 6.51 -2.01 -6.05
CA LEU A 67 5.16 -1.43 -6.03
C LEU A 67 4.06 -2.49 -5.94
N ARG A 68 4.27 -3.70 -6.47
CA ARG A 68 3.35 -4.83 -6.28
C ARG A 68 3.41 -5.36 -4.86
N ALA A 69 4.62 -5.54 -4.31
CA ALA A 69 4.80 -5.98 -2.93
C ALA A 69 4.15 -5.00 -1.94
N ALA A 70 4.34 -3.71 -2.19
CA ALA A 70 3.62 -2.61 -1.54
C ALA A 70 2.10 -2.75 -1.59
N LEU A 71 1.54 -3.02 -2.77
CA LEU A 71 0.09 -3.16 -2.96
C LEU A 71 -0.45 -4.39 -2.24
N ALA A 72 0.27 -5.52 -2.26
CA ALA A 72 -0.09 -6.73 -1.53
C ALA A 72 -0.14 -6.48 -0.01
N PHE A 73 0.92 -5.88 0.55
CA PHE A 73 0.96 -5.54 1.97
C PHE A 73 -0.19 -4.61 2.37
N ALA A 74 -0.49 -3.61 1.55
CA ALA A 74 -1.61 -2.71 1.79
C ALA A 74 -2.98 -3.43 1.72
N ALA A 75 -3.14 -4.37 0.80
CA ALA A 75 -4.36 -5.19 0.70
C ALA A 75 -4.54 -6.05 1.94
N ASP A 76 -3.48 -6.70 2.44
CA ASP A 76 -3.50 -7.50 3.66
C ASP A 76 -3.93 -6.65 4.87
N TYR A 77 -3.39 -5.44 5.02
CA TYR A 77 -3.78 -4.52 6.08
C TYR A 77 -5.26 -4.14 6.00
N VAL A 78 -5.75 -3.73 4.82
CA VAL A 78 -7.15 -3.30 4.66
C VAL A 78 -8.11 -4.47 4.86
N SER A 79 -7.74 -5.67 4.41
CA SER A 79 -8.50 -6.90 4.65
C SER A 79 -8.63 -7.20 6.14
N ALA A 80 -7.55 -7.06 6.91
CA ALA A 80 -7.60 -7.20 8.37
C ALA A 80 -8.56 -6.18 9.02
N GLN A 81 -8.59 -4.94 8.55
CA GLN A 81 -9.52 -3.92 9.06
C GLN A 81 -10.98 -4.21 8.73
N ILE A 82 -11.26 -4.66 7.50
CA ILE A 82 -12.59 -5.12 7.09
C ILE A 82 -13.08 -6.25 8.00
N ALA A 83 -12.21 -7.20 8.34
CA ALA A 83 -12.52 -8.29 9.25
C ALA A 83 -12.84 -7.79 10.67
N ILE A 84 -12.07 -6.81 11.19
CA ILE A 84 -12.31 -6.17 12.49
C ILE A 84 -13.66 -5.41 12.51
N TRP A 85 -14.03 -4.77 11.40
CA TRP A 85 -15.31 -4.07 11.26
C TRP A 85 -16.48 -4.99 10.87
N GLU A 86 -16.23 -6.30 10.78
CA GLU A 86 -17.23 -7.32 10.43
C GLU A 86 -17.96 -7.02 9.11
N HIS A 87 -17.26 -6.40 8.16
CA HIS A 87 -17.79 -6.14 6.83
C HIS A 87 -17.73 -7.41 5.96
N ASP A 88 -18.82 -7.68 5.24
CA ASP A 88 -18.79 -8.60 4.12
C ASP A 88 -18.16 -7.89 2.91
N SER A 89 -16.89 -8.16 2.64
CA SER A 89 -16.14 -7.52 1.55
C SER A 89 -16.71 -7.80 0.16
N ASP A 90 -17.50 -8.84 -0.04
CA ASP A 90 -18.04 -9.18 -1.35
C ASP A 90 -19.32 -8.38 -1.65
N ASN A 91 -20.12 -8.11 -0.61
CA ASN A 91 -21.41 -7.46 -0.75
C ASN A 91 -21.43 -6.00 -0.26
N CYS A 92 -20.43 -5.56 0.50
CA CYS A 92 -20.36 -4.19 1.01
C CYS A 92 -19.89 -3.20 -0.06
N SER A 93 -20.62 -2.10 -0.21
CA SER A 93 -20.33 -1.02 -1.17
C SER A 93 -19.56 0.15 -0.56
N CYS A 94 -19.05 0.04 0.67
CA CYS A 94 -18.26 1.11 1.28
C CYS A 94 -16.93 1.31 0.55
N GLU A 95 -16.29 2.46 0.79
CA GLU A 95 -15.01 2.80 0.16
C GLU A 95 -13.93 1.75 0.44
N THR A 96 -13.81 1.26 1.69
CA THR A 96 -12.81 0.27 2.09
C THR A 96 -12.96 -1.05 1.35
N CYS A 97 -14.17 -1.62 1.35
CA CYS A 97 -14.45 -2.89 0.66
C CYS A 97 -14.33 -2.74 -0.85
N SER A 98 -14.75 -1.59 -1.40
CA SER A 98 -14.60 -1.29 -2.82
C SER A 98 -13.13 -1.12 -3.22
N TRP A 99 -12.31 -0.52 -2.35
CA TRP A 99 -10.88 -0.38 -2.56
C TRP A 99 -10.19 -1.75 -2.56
N LEU A 100 -10.48 -2.62 -1.59
CA LEU A 100 -9.85 -3.95 -1.48
C LEU A 100 -10.06 -4.76 -2.77
N ARG A 101 -11.30 -4.85 -3.25
CA ARG A 101 -11.62 -5.57 -4.50
C ARG A 101 -10.87 -4.99 -5.70
N GLN A 102 -10.71 -3.68 -5.78
CA GLN A 102 -9.97 -3.02 -6.86
C GLN A 102 -8.46 -3.25 -6.76
N ALA A 103 -7.92 -3.26 -5.54
CA ALA A 103 -6.50 -3.51 -5.28
C ALA A 103 -6.11 -4.95 -5.65
N GLU A 104 -6.92 -5.95 -5.26
CA GLU A 104 -6.73 -7.36 -5.60
C GLU A 104 -6.78 -7.60 -7.11
N ALA A 105 -7.81 -7.06 -7.79
CA ALA A 105 -7.93 -7.16 -9.24
C ALA A 105 -6.75 -6.50 -9.97
N LEU A 106 -6.25 -5.37 -9.45
CA LEU A 106 -5.08 -4.70 -10.01
C LEU A 106 -3.79 -5.49 -9.74
N TYR A 107 -3.63 -6.08 -8.57
CA TYR A 107 -2.51 -6.92 -8.21
C TYR A 107 -2.40 -8.11 -9.17
N ASP A 108 -3.51 -8.84 -9.39
CA ASP A 108 -3.58 -9.95 -10.34
C ASP A 108 -3.28 -9.52 -11.77
N ALA A 109 -3.86 -8.41 -12.22
CA ALA A 109 -3.60 -7.86 -13.56
C ALA A 109 -2.13 -7.46 -13.75
N SER A 110 -1.47 -7.04 -12.66
CA SER A 110 -0.09 -6.60 -12.71
C SER A 110 0.89 -7.73 -13.06
N TYR A 111 0.58 -8.99 -12.75
CA TYR A 111 1.42 -10.14 -13.14
C TYR A 111 1.18 -10.55 -14.60
N LYS A 112 -0.07 -10.51 -15.06
CA LYS A 112 -0.46 -10.94 -16.42
C LYS A 112 0.14 -10.08 -17.55
N GLU A 113 0.32 -8.78 -17.32
CA GLU A 113 1.00 -7.89 -18.29
C GLU A 113 2.50 -8.23 -18.44
N ASN A 114 3.16 -8.74 -17.40
CA ASN A 114 4.60 -9.02 -17.39
C ASN A 114 4.96 -10.32 -18.15
N ASP A 115 4.08 -11.32 -18.09
CA ASP A 115 4.24 -12.59 -18.81
C ASP A 115 4.00 -12.45 -20.32
N SER A 116 3.26 -11.42 -20.72
CA SER A 116 2.97 -11.11 -22.13
C SER A 116 4.15 -10.45 -22.85
N GLU A 117 4.99 -9.68 -22.14
CA GLU A 117 6.21 -9.08 -22.69
C GLU A 117 7.37 -10.09 -22.79
N HIS A 118 7.46 -11.05 -21.86
CA HIS A 118 8.48 -12.12 -21.94
C HIS A 118 8.21 -13.17 -23.03
N ASN A 119 6.94 -13.44 -23.36
CA ASN A 119 6.59 -14.40 -24.41
C ASN A 119 6.74 -13.88 -25.85
N GLN A 120 6.98 -12.58 -26.07
CA GLN A 120 7.24 -12.02 -27.41
C GLN A 120 8.73 -11.94 -27.77
N ALA A 121 9.64 -12.14 -26.81
CA ALA A 121 11.09 -12.11 -27.05
C ALA A 121 11.70 -13.49 -27.40
N GLY A 122 10.89 -14.55 -27.41
CA GLY A 122 11.32 -15.95 -27.60
C GLY A 122 10.97 -16.58 -28.96
N SER A 123 10.75 -15.79 -30.00
CA SER A 123 10.53 -16.30 -31.37
C SER A 123 11.43 -15.58 -32.36
N PHE A 124 12.67 -16.05 -32.45
CA PHE A 124 13.55 -15.87 -33.61
C PHE A 124 14.37 -17.14 -33.81
#